data_AF-A0A7C1S1I5-F1
#
_entry.id   AF-A0A7C1S1I5-F1
#
_cell.length_a   1.000
_cell.length_b   1.000
_cell.length_c   1.000
_cell.angle_alpha   90.00
_cell.angle_beta   90.00
_cell.angle_gamma   90.00
#
_symmetry.space_group_name_H-M   'P 1'
#
loop_
_entity.id
_entity.type
_entity.pdbx_description
1 polymer ?
#
loop_
_entity_poly.entity_id
_entity_poly.type
_entity_poly.pdbx_seq_one_letter_code
_entity_poly.pdbx_strand_id
1 'polypeptide(L)'
;MYSLFLKEIRSFLSSFLGYIIMVVFLVVVGLFLWVLPTEFNIPDFGYANVDGLFIIAPFVFLFLIPAITMRSFSEENRSGTIELLYTRPLTDMQIILAKYFAAFVLVLFSLIPTLIYYFSVWQLGYPPGNIDSGAFWGSFIGLLFLAATFVS
;
A
#
# COMPACT_ATOMS: atom_id res chain seq x y z
N MET A 1 18.20 9.10 12.23
CA MET A 1 16.95 8.41 11.83
C MET A 1 16.03 9.25 10.95
N TYR A 2 15.48 10.37 11.44
CA TYR A 2 14.47 11.16 10.70
C TYR A 2 14.94 11.65 9.33
N SER A 3 16.18 12.13 9.23
CA SER A 3 16.79 12.57 7.97
C SER A 3 16.93 11.44 6.93
N LEU A 4 17.25 10.23 7.38
CA LEU A 4 17.34 9.05 6.52
C LEU A 4 15.96 8.64 6.01
N PHE A 5 14.97 8.58 6.91
CA PHE A 5 13.58 8.29 6.56
C PHE A 5 13.02 9.27 5.52
N LEU A 6 13.22 10.59 5.70
CA LEU A 6 12.79 11.58 4.72
C LEU A 6 13.53 11.46 3.38
N LYS A 7 14.83 11.13 3.41
CA LYS A 7 15.61 10.85 2.19
C LYS A 7 15.02 9.66 1.43
N GLU A 8 14.71 8.56 2.12
CA GLU A 8 14.12 7.37 1.52
C GLU A 8 12.76 7.68 0.89
N ILE A 9 11.83 8.30 1.63
CA ILE A 9 10.51 8.68 1.09
C ILE A 9 10.65 9.57 -0.14
N ARG A 10 11.51 10.59 -0.10
CA ARG A 10 11.75 11.46 -1.26
C ARG A 10 12.35 10.69 -2.42
N SER A 11 13.29 9.78 -2.18
CA SER A 11 13.86 8.92 -3.22
C SER A 11 12.76 8.11 -3.92
N PHE A 12 11.90 7.45 -3.14
CA PHE A 12 10.79 6.67 -3.67
C PHE A 12 9.75 7.51 -4.43
N LEU A 13 9.31 8.63 -3.85
CA LEU A 13 8.32 9.51 -4.47
C LEU A 13 8.91 10.37 -5.61
N SER A 14 10.22 10.53 -5.71
CA SER A 14 10.85 11.15 -6.90
C SER A 14 10.98 10.16 -8.06
N SER A 15 10.86 8.87 -7.76
CA SER A 15 11.05 7.83 -8.76
C SER A 15 9.75 7.47 -9.47
N PHE A 16 9.83 7.40 -10.80
CA PHE A 16 8.77 6.90 -11.68
C PHE A 16 8.20 5.53 -11.27
N LEU A 17 9.08 4.59 -10.89
CA LEU A 17 8.67 3.24 -10.49
C LEU A 17 7.77 3.21 -9.23
N GLY A 18 7.97 4.13 -8.28
CA GLY A 18 7.09 4.22 -7.09
C GLY A 18 5.65 4.57 -7.46
N TYR A 19 5.48 5.49 -8.41
CA TYR A 19 4.16 5.84 -8.95
C TYR A 19 3.53 4.69 -9.75
N ILE A 20 4.30 4.00 -10.58
CA ILE A 20 3.79 2.83 -11.33
C ILE A 20 3.20 1.81 -10.35
N ILE A 21 3.93 1.50 -9.28
CA ILE A 21 3.48 0.52 -8.29
C ILE A 21 2.14 0.93 -7.66
N MET A 22 2.00 2.19 -7.23
CA MET A 22 0.74 2.70 -6.67
C MET A 22 -0.40 2.65 -7.69
N VAL A 23 -0.15 3.06 -8.94
CA VAL A 23 -1.15 3.05 -10.00
C VAL A 23 -1.58 1.63 -10.34
N VAL A 24 -0.64 0.69 -10.46
CA VAL A 24 -0.95 -0.72 -10.74
C VAL A 24 -1.82 -1.30 -9.63
N PHE A 25 -1.51 -1.04 -8.36
CA PHE A 25 -2.35 -1.46 -7.25
C PHE A 25 -3.79 -0.93 -7.37
N LEU A 26 -3.94 0.38 -7.58
CA LEU A 26 -5.26 1.01 -7.69
C LEU A 26 -6.04 0.53 -8.90
N VAL A 27 -5.38 0.35 -10.05
CA VAL A 27 -5.98 -0.14 -11.29
C VAL A 27 -6.44 -1.59 -11.12
N VAL A 28 -5.60 -2.46 -10.57
CA VAL A 28 -5.97 -3.86 -10.35
C VAL A 28 -7.18 -3.94 -9.42
N VAL A 29 -7.12 -3.31 -8.24
CA VAL A 29 -8.24 -3.33 -7.29
C VAL A 29 -9.49 -2.69 -7.91
N GLY A 30 -9.35 -1.57 -8.61
CA GLY A 30 -10.46 -0.87 -9.26
C GLY A 30 -11.12 -1.70 -10.37
N LEU A 31 -10.34 -2.40 -11.19
CA LEU A 31 -10.86 -3.27 -12.25
C LEU A 31 -11.70 -4.40 -11.68
N PHE A 32 -11.23 -5.09 -10.64
CA PHE A 32 -11.99 -6.16 -10.00
C PHE A 32 -13.27 -5.68 -9.32
N LEU A 33 -13.22 -4.53 -8.67
CA LEU A 33 -14.37 -3.99 -7.93
C LEU A 33 -15.45 -3.37 -8.82
N TRP A 34 -15.08 -2.80 -9.98
CA TRP A 34 -16.01 -1.98 -10.77
C TRP A 34 -16.21 -2.44 -12.21
N VAL A 35 -15.28 -3.17 -12.81
CA VAL A 35 -15.29 -3.43 -14.27
C VAL A 35 -15.48 -4.91 -14.59
N LEU A 36 -14.77 -5.80 -13.88
CA LEU A 36 -14.79 -7.23 -14.18
C LEU A 36 -16.05 -7.88 -13.56
N PRO A 37 -16.81 -8.71 -14.32
CA PRO A 37 -17.99 -9.40 -13.81
C PRO A 37 -17.57 -10.61 -12.96
N THR A 38 -17.06 -10.31 -11.77
CA THR A 38 -16.62 -11.30 -10.77
C THR A 38 -17.52 -11.21 -9.54
N GLU A 39 -17.40 -12.17 -8.62
CA GLU A 39 -18.12 -12.15 -7.34
C GLU A 39 -17.79 -10.92 -6.46
N PHE A 40 -16.78 -10.13 -6.83
CA PHE A 40 -16.35 -8.92 -6.14
C PHE A 40 -16.85 -7.63 -6.79
N ASN A 41 -17.58 -7.71 -7.90
CA ASN A 41 -18.07 -6.55 -8.63
C ASN A 41 -19.20 -5.86 -7.88
N ILE A 42 -18.99 -4.63 -7.42
CA ILE A 42 -19.93 -3.90 -6.57
C ILE A 42 -21.29 -3.67 -7.28
N PRO A 43 -21.35 -3.17 -8.53
CA PRO A 43 -22.61 -3.03 -9.26
C PRO A 43 -23.41 -4.33 -9.41
N ASP A 44 -22.75 -5.44 -9.74
CA ASP A 44 -23.42 -6.71 -10.07
C ASP A 44 -23.72 -7.59 -8.85
N PHE A 45 -23.01 -7.39 -7.73
CA PHE A 45 -23.14 -8.21 -6.51
C PHE A 45 -24.44 -7.95 -5.74
N GLY A 46 -25.07 -6.79 -5.93
CA GLY A 46 -26.36 -6.46 -5.32
C GLY A 46 -26.33 -6.12 -3.82
N TYR A 47 -25.15 -6.16 -3.18
CA TYR A 47 -24.93 -5.71 -1.80
C TYR A 47 -23.95 -4.54 -1.77
N ALA A 48 -24.21 -3.56 -0.89
CA ALA A 48 -23.34 -2.40 -0.67
C ALA A 48 -22.14 -2.77 0.20
N ASN A 49 -21.21 -3.54 -0.35
CA ASN A 49 -20.03 -4.04 0.36
C ASN A 49 -18.75 -3.88 -0.47
N VAL A 50 -17.61 -3.75 0.21
CA VAL A 50 -16.26 -3.59 -0.36
C VAL A 50 -15.33 -4.73 0.03
N ASP A 51 -15.85 -5.87 0.49
CA ASP A 51 -15.08 -7.07 0.88
C ASP A 51 -14.07 -7.53 -0.18
N GLY A 52 -14.42 -7.37 -1.46
CA GLY A 52 -13.51 -7.68 -2.57
C GLY A 52 -12.17 -6.96 -2.45
N LEU A 53 -12.14 -5.73 -1.92
CA LEU A 53 -10.90 -4.98 -1.70
C LEU A 53 -9.98 -5.74 -0.73
N PHE A 54 -10.53 -6.23 0.37
CA PHE A 54 -9.76 -6.89 1.42
C PHE A 54 -9.31 -8.29 1.03
N ILE A 55 -10.00 -8.92 0.08
CA ILE A 55 -9.59 -10.22 -0.49
C ILE A 55 -8.49 -10.01 -1.53
N ILE A 56 -8.62 -9.02 -2.41
CA ILE A 56 -7.71 -8.81 -3.53
C ILE A 56 -6.41 -8.12 -3.10
N ALA A 57 -6.48 -7.13 -2.20
CA ALA A 57 -5.33 -6.34 -1.80
C ALA A 57 -4.15 -7.18 -1.27
N PRO A 58 -4.34 -8.21 -0.41
CA PRO A 58 -3.26 -9.11 0.02
C PRO A 58 -2.53 -9.81 -1.14
N PHE A 59 -3.25 -10.28 -2.16
CA PHE A 59 -2.63 -10.90 -3.33
C PHE A 59 -1.79 -9.90 -4.13
N VAL A 60 -2.26 -8.67 -4.27
CA VAL A 60 -1.48 -7.62 -4.94
C VAL A 60 -0.27 -7.23 -4.10
N PHE A 61 -0.41 -7.17 -2.77
CA PHE A 61 0.68 -6.89 -1.84
C PHE A 61 1.82 -7.90 -1.89
N LEU A 62 1.53 -9.19 -2.17
CA LEU A 62 2.57 -10.21 -2.36
C LEU A 62 3.55 -9.86 -3.48
N PHE A 63 3.12 -9.14 -4.52
CA PHE A 63 4.00 -8.69 -5.60
C PHE A 63 4.54 -7.28 -5.35
N LEU A 64 3.67 -6.41 -4.85
CA LEU A 64 3.95 -5.00 -4.68
C LEU A 64 5.01 -4.73 -3.62
N ILE A 65 4.89 -5.37 -2.45
CA ILE A 65 5.74 -5.07 -1.30
C ILE A 65 7.18 -5.53 -1.53
N PRO A 66 7.46 -6.76 -2.01
CA PRO A 66 8.81 -7.16 -2.38
C PRO A 66 9.45 -6.25 -3.42
N ALA A 67 8.68 -5.76 -4.40
CA ALA A 67 9.19 -4.83 -5.41
C ALA A 67 9.65 -3.49 -4.80
N ILE A 68 8.97 -2.99 -3.76
CA ILE A 68 9.36 -1.78 -3.03
C ILE A 68 10.57 -2.05 -2.13
N THR A 69 10.54 -3.12 -1.33
CA THR A 69 11.56 -3.39 -0.31
C THR A 69 12.90 -3.79 -0.91
N MET A 70 12.92 -4.66 -1.93
CA MET A 70 14.15 -5.08 -2.61
C MET A 70 14.88 -3.89 -3.24
N ARG A 71 14.13 -2.91 -3.74
CA ARG A 71 14.69 -1.71 -4.35
C ARG A 71 15.47 -0.85 -3.36
N SER A 72 14.99 -0.71 -2.13
CA SER A 72 15.64 0.15 -1.11
C SER A 72 17.09 -0.25 -0.87
N PHE A 73 17.39 -1.55 -0.86
CA PHE A 73 18.75 -2.05 -0.68
C PHE A 73 19.49 -2.22 -2.01
N SER A 74 18.81 -2.69 -3.06
CA SER A 74 19.43 -2.91 -4.37
C SER A 74 19.95 -1.61 -4.99
N GLU A 75 19.23 -0.50 -4.86
CA GLU A 75 19.69 0.79 -5.40
C GLU A 75 20.90 1.35 -4.66
N GLU A 76 20.96 1.19 -3.34
CA GLU A 76 22.13 1.62 -2.57
C GLU A 76 23.35 0.74 -2.86
N ASN A 77 23.14 -0.57 -3.05
CA ASN A 77 24.20 -1.48 -3.45
C ASN A 77 24.70 -1.19 -4.87
N ARG A 78 23.79 -0.94 -5.82
CA ARG A 78 24.13 -0.61 -7.21
C ARG A 78 24.85 0.73 -7.35
N SER A 79 24.49 1.71 -6.51
CA SER A 79 25.10 3.05 -6.50
C SER A 79 26.39 3.12 -5.68
N GLY A 80 26.80 2.05 -4.98
CA GLY A 80 27.95 2.04 -4.08
C GLY A 80 27.78 2.92 -2.83
N THR A 81 26.60 3.53 -2.65
CA THR A 81 26.33 4.43 -1.51
C THR A 81 26.17 3.69 -0.18
N ILE A 82 26.10 2.36 -0.20
CA ILE A 82 25.98 1.54 1.01
C ILE A 82 27.20 1.67 1.93
N GLU A 83 28.41 1.77 1.36
CA GLU A 83 29.64 2.02 2.11
C GLU A 83 29.64 3.41 2.76
N LEU A 84 29.08 4.39 2.06
CA LEU A 84 28.91 5.76 2.53
C LEU A 84 27.84 5.89 3.62
N LEU A 85 26.88 4.96 3.65
CA LEU A 85 25.88 4.84 4.71
C LEU A 85 26.50 4.28 5.99
N TYR A 86 27.33 3.25 5.88
CA TYR A 86 28.02 2.62 7.02
C TYR A 86 29.13 3.48 7.65
N THR A 87 29.70 4.42 6.89
CA THR A 87 30.68 5.38 7.43
C THR A 87 30.04 6.53 8.21
N ARG A 88 28.71 6.68 8.18
CA ARG A 88 28.01 7.69 8.99
C ARG A 88 27.79 7.17 10.42
N PRO A 89 27.68 8.07 11.41
CA PRO A 89 27.42 7.71 12.80
C PRO A 89 25.94 7.32 13.01
N LEU A 90 25.49 6.29 12.29
CA LEU A 90 24.16 5.69 12.38
C LEU A 90 24.33 4.24 12.84
N THR A 91 23.46 3.78 13.74
CA THR A 91 23.47 2.37 14.12
C THR A 91 22.70 1.53 13.11
N ASP A 92 23.02 0.24 13.00
CA ASP A 92 22.34 -0.66 12.06
C ASP A 92 20.82 -0.69 12.28
N MET A 93 20.39 -0.71 13.55
CA MET A 93 18.98 -0.66 13.91
C MET A 93 18.29 0.63 13.42
N GLN A 94 19.03 1.75 13.39
CA GLN A 94 18.49 3.00 12.87
C GLN A 94 18.28 2.97 11.36
N ILE A 95 19.13 2.24 10.63
CA ILE A 95 19.01 2.08 9.18
C ILE A 95 17.83 1.16 8.87
N ILE A 96 17.74 0.02 9.55
CA ILE A 96 16.67 -0.97 9.36
C ILE A 96 15.30 -0.33 9.61
N LEU A 97 15.12 0.32 10.77
CA LEU A 97 13.84 0.95 11.11
C LEU A 97 13.49 2.08 10.13
N ALA A 98 14.46 2.89 9.71
CA ALA A 98 14.18 3.98 8.76
C ALA A 98 13.68 3.46 7.40
N LYS A 99 14.29 2.40 6.87
CA LYS A 99 13.87 1.77 5.61
C LYS A 99 12.54 1.04 5.74
N TYR A 100 12.32 0.34 6.85
CA TYR A 100 11.03 -0.29 7.17
C TYR A 100 9.90 0.73 7.18
N PHE A 101 10.03 1.82 7.95
CA PHE A 101 9.00 2.85 8.01
C PHE A 101 8.80 3.57 6.68
N ALA A 102 9.87 3.78 5.90
CA ALA A 102 9.75 4.40 4.57
C ALA A 102 8.94 3.51 3.61
N ALA A 103 9.20 2.20 3.59
CA ALA A 103 8.43 1.25 2.79
C ALA A 103 6.98 1.13 3.27
N PHE A 104 6.76 1.08 4.59
CA PHE A 104 5.41 1.03 5.17
C PHE A 104 4.58 2.27 4.80
N VAL A 105 5.18 3.45 4.87
CA VAL A 105 4.51 4.70 4.48
C VAL A 105 4.12 4.71 3.00
N LEU A 106 4.91 4.11 2.11
CA LEU A 106 4.54 3.99 0.69
C LEU A 106 3.32 3.08 0.49
N VAL A 107 3.24 1.96 1.20
CA VAL A 107 2.05 1.10 1.16
C VAL A 107 0.83 1.85 1.71
N LEU A 108 1.03 2.68 2.73
CA LEU A 108 -0.01 3.53 3.28
C LEU A 108 -0.49 4.56 2.24
N PHE A 109 0.42 5.16 1.47
CA PHE A 109 0.09 6.03 0.34
C PHE A 109 -0.65 5.30 -0.80
N SER A 110 -0.40 4.01 -1.04
CA SER A 110 -1.18 3.23 -2.00
C SER A 110 -2.57 2.86 -1.48
N LEU A 111 -2.74 2.72 -0.16
CA LEU A 111 -4.01 2.40 0.48
C LEU A 111 -4.94 3.60 0.64
N ILE A 112 -4.45 4.79 0.99
CA ILE A 112 -5.30 5.97 1.23
C ILE A 112 -6.30 6.24 0.08
N PRO A 113 -5.90 6.22 -1.20
CA PRO A 113 -6.84 6.49 -2.30
C PRO A 113 -7.97 5.45 -2.40
N THR A 114 -7.80 4.26 -1.84
CA THR A 114 -8.87 3.24 -1.84
C THR A 114 -10.06 3.62 -0.96
N LEU A 115 -9.91 4.60 -0.06
CA LEU A 115 -11.04 5.17 0.69
C LEU A 115 -12.10 5.78 -0.23
N ILE A 116 -11.74 6.15 -1.46
CA ILE A 116 -12.70 6.59 -2.47
C ILE A 116 -13.73 5.49 -2.75
N TYR A 117 -13.31 4.22 -2.78
CA TYR A 117 -14.22 3.09 -3.00
C TYR A 117 -15.25 2.95 -1.87
N TYR A 118 -14.81 3.11 -0.62
CA TYR A 118 -15.72 3.15 0.53
C TYR A 118 -16.75 4.27 0.39
N PHE A 119 -16.31 5.48 0.05
CA PHE A 119 -17.20 6.63 -0.14
C PHE A 119 -18.19 6.40 -1.29
N SER A 120 -17.74 5.83 -2.41
CA SER A 120 -18.60 5.50 -3.54
C SER A 120 -19.70 4.50 -3.14
N VAL A 121 -19.36 3.42 -2.42
CA VAL A 121 -20.37 2.44 -1.96
C VAL A 121 -21.29 3.04 -0.91
N TRP A 122 -20.77 3.87 -0.01
CA TRP A 122 -21.58 4.58 0.98
C TRP A 122 -22.67 5.44 0.31
N GLN A 123 -22.35 6.11 -0.80
CA GLN A 123 -23.30 6.94 -1.54
C GLN A 123 -24.27 6.13 -2.42
N LEU A 124 -23.79 5.02 -3.01
CA LEU A 124 -24.59 4.17 -3.92
C LEU A 124 -25.49 3.18 -3.17
N GLY A 125 -25.24 2.95 -1.88
CA GLY A 125 -26.09 2.10 -1.03
C GLY A 125 -27.53 2.61 -0.93
N TYR A 126 -28.48 1.68 -0.80
CA TYR A 126 -29.89 1.99 -0.55
C TYR A 126 -30.34 1.34 0.76
N PRO A 127 -30.67 2.10 1.83
CA PRO A 127 -30.53 3.55 1.96
C PRO A 127 -29.06 4.03 1.93
N PRO A 128 -28.79 5.33 1.67
CA PRO A 128 -27.44 5.87 1.73
C PRO A 128 -26.78 5.60 3.07
N GLY A 129 -25.55 5.10 3.04
CA GLY A 129 -24.81 4.69 4.24
C GLY A 129 -25.16 3.30 4.77
N ASN A 130 -25.90 2.48 4.02
CA ASN A 130 -26.14 1.06 4.32
C ASN A 130 -24.90 0.19 4.03
N ILE A 131 -23.75 0.59 4.57
CA ILE A 131 -22.49 -0.15 4.54
C ILE A 131 -22.05 -0.45 5.98
N ASP A 132 -21.56 -1.66 6.21
CA ASP A 132 -21.00 -2.03 7.52
C ASP A 132 -19.66 -1.31 7.74
N SER A 133 -19.76 -0.15 8.39
CA SER A 133 -18.59 0.68 8.71
C SER A 133 -17.67 -0.02 9.72
N GLY A 134 -18.22 -0.84 10.61
CA GLY A 134 -17.44 -1.57 11.63
C GLY A 134 -16.56 -2.64 10.99
N ALA A 135 -17.16 -3.45 10.12
CA ALA A 135 -16.44 -4.43 9.32
C ALA A 135 -15.40 -3.76 8.41
N PHE A 136 -15.75 -2.65 7.75
CA PHE A 136 -14.82 -1.91 6.89
C PHE A 136 -13.57 -1.44 7.64
N TRP A 137 -13.73 -0.69 8.74
CA TRP A 137 -12.58 -0.15 9.48
C TRP A 137 -11.77 -1.27 10.15
N GLY A 138 -12.42 -2.32 10.63
CA GLY A 138 -11.74 -3.51 11.17
C GLY A 138 -10.86 -4.18 10.11
N SER A 139 -11.41 -4.43 8.93
CA SER A 139 -10.68 -5.02 7.80
C SER A 139 -9.60 -4.08 7.25
N PHE A 140 -9.82 -2.76 7.25
CA PHE A 140 -8.82 -1.78 6.81
C PHE A 140 -7.61 -1.73 7.76
N ILE A 141 -7.84 -1.77 9.07
CA ILE A 141 -6.76 -1.88 10.07
C ILE A 141 -6.06 -3.24 9.94
N GLY A 142 -6.80 -4.32 9.74
CA GLY A 142 -6.23 -5.65 9.50
C GLY A 142 -5.33 -5.68 8.26
N LEU A 143 -5.76 -5.04 7.17
CA LEU A 143 -5.00 -4.90 5.95
C LEU A 143 -3.72 -4.08 6.16
N LEU A 144 -3.77 -3.02 6.98
CA LEU A 144 -2.59 -2.24 7.36
C LEU A 144 -1.57 -3.08 8.15
N PHE A 145 -2.01 -3.92 9.09
CA PHE A 145 -1.09 -4.81 9.82
C PHE A 145 -0.55 -5.94 8.95
N LEU A 146 -1.34 -6.45 8.00
CA LEU A 146 -0.87 -7.40 7.01
C LEU A 146 0.22 -6.78 6.12
N ALA A 147 0.00 -5.55 5.65
CA ALA A 147 1.01 -4.78 4.94
C ALA A 147 2.29 -4.57 5.78
N ALA A 148 2.13 -4.22 7.07
CA ALA A 148 3.26 -4.06 7.99
C ALA A 148 4.10 -5.35 8.13
N THR A 149 3.44 -6.51 8.09
CA THR A 149 4.08 -7.84 8.15
C THR A 149 4.77 -8.21 6.84
N PHE A 150 4.24 -7.79 5.69
CA PHE A 150 4.89 -8.05 4.41
C PHE A 150 6.10 -7.14 4.17
N VAL A 151 6.13 -5.97 4.80
CA VAL A 151 7.24 -5.00 4.67
C VAL A 151 8.46 -5.39 5.51
N SER A 152 8.26 -6.14 6.61
CA SER A 152 9.36 -6.63 7.47
C SER A 152 10.16 -7.73 6.80
#